data_AF-A0A3M1AYR7-F1
#
_entry.id   AF-A0A3M1AYR7-F1
#
_cell.length_a   1.000
_cell.length_b   1.000
_cell.length_c   1.000
_cell.angle_alpha   90.00
_cell.angle_beta   90.00
_cell.angle_gamma   90.00
#
_symmetry.space_group_name_H-M   'P 1'
#
loop_
_entity.id
_entity.type
_entity.pdbx_description
1 polymer ?
#
loop_
_entity_poly.entity_id
_entity_poly.type
_entity_poly.pdbx_seq_one_letter_code
_entity_poly.pdbx_strand_id
1 'polypeptide(L)'
;MSRAVKARKRAIEKEKQQQKRQRTLIGGVLGVLVLTAVLFTLFSGSNGEGETSVDQQRVAPEVGAVAPDFELTTKDGELVRLSDYRGRPVAVTFMHTW
;
A
#
# COMPACT_ATOMS: atom_id res chain seq x y z
N MET A 1 28.16 18.02 -60.54
CA MET A 1 27.99 18.06 -59.07
C MET A 1 28.62 16.82 -58.43
N SER A 2 29.47 17.01 -57.42
CA SER A 2 30.39 15.99 -56.87
C SER A 2 29.69 14.92 -56.01
N ARG A 3 30.08 13.64 -56.18
CA ARG A 3 29.54 12.45 -55.48
C ARG A 3 29.55 12.58 -53.94
N ALA A 4 30.51 13.35 -53.40
CA ALA A 4 30.67 13.60 -51.97
C ALA A 4 29.48 14.35 -51.34
N VAL A 5 28.84 15.26 -52.07
CA VAL A 5 27.72 16.08 -51.55
C VAL A 5 26.46 15.22 -51.38
N LYS A 6 26.23 14.27 -52.29
CA LYS A 6 25.06 13.37 -52.25
C LYS A 6 25.17 12.34 -51.12
N ALA A 7 26.38 11.89 -50.81
CA ALA A 7 26.64 10.96 -49.70
C ALA A 7 26.34 11.62 -48.34
N ARG A 8 26.79 12.87 -48.13
CA ARG A 8 26.53 13.62 -46.88
C ARG A 8 25.05 13.88 -46.64
N LYS A 9 24.27 14.22 -47.68
CA LYS A 9 22.81 14.41 -47.55
C LYS A 9 22.09 13.12 -47.09
N ARG A 10 22.48 11.96 -47.65
CA ARG A 10 21.90 10.66 -47.29
C ARG A 10 22.25 10.21 -45.87
N ALA A 11 23.44 10.57 -45.36
CA ALA A 11 23.83 10.26 -43.99
C ALA A 11 22.97 11.03 -42.97
N ILE A 12 22.82 12.34 -43.16
CA ILE A 12 21.99 13.20 -42.31
C ILE A 12 20.52 12.78 -42.34
N GLU A 13 20.02 12.39 -43.51
CA GLU A 13 18.63 11.93 -43.65
C GLU A 13 18.38 10.59 -42.97
N LYS A 14 19.37 9.67 -42.99
CA LYS A 14 19.34 8.42 -42.23
C LYS A 14 19.35 8.66 -40.72
N GLU A 15 20.17 9.57 -40.23
CA GLU A 15 20.21 9.93 -38.79
C GLU A 15 18.89 10.54 -38.33
N LYS A 16 18.29 11.45 -39.12
CA LYS A 16 16.97 12.03 -38.82
C LYS A 16 15.86 10.98 -38.86
N GLN A 17 15.91 10.04 -39.81
CA GLN A 17 14.97 8.92 -39.90
C GLN A 17 15.11 7.98 -38.68
N GLN A 18 16.34 7.70 -38.27
CA GLN A 18 16.64 6.84 -37.12
C GLN A 18 16.21 7.53 -35.80
N GLN A 19 16.45 8.83 -35.67
CA GLN A 19 16.02 9.63 -34.52
C GLN A 19 14.48 9.75 -34.44
N LYS A 20 13.80 9.90 -35.58
CA LYS A 20 12.32 9.94 -35.63
C LYS A 20 11.73 8.57 -35.24
N ARG A 21 12.29 7.46 -35.73
CA ARG A 21 11.89 6.11 -35.34
C ARG A 21 12.12 5.83 -33.86
N GLN A 22 13.28 6.20 -33.30
CA GLN A 22 13.57 6.01 -31.88
C GLN A 22 12.62 6.81 -30.97
N ARG A 23 12.27 8.05 -31.33
CA ARG A 23 11.30 8.85 -30.56
C ARG A 23 9.89 8.27 -30.59
N THR A 24 9.45 7.73 -31.73
CA THR A 24 8.14 7.06 -31.83
C THR A 24 8.13 5.74 -31.05
N LEU A 25 9.23 4.98 -31.06
CA LEU A 25 9.35 3.73 -30.30
C LEU A 25 9.34 3.97 -28.78
N ILE A 26 10.11 4.95 -28.28
CA ILE A 26 10.15 5.28 -26.84
C ILE A 26 8.78 5.75 -26.34
N GLY A 27 8.09 6.60 -27.11
CA GLY A 27 6.73 7.04 -26.76
C GLY A 27 5.74 5.88 -26.73
N GLY A 28 5.84 4.94 -27.68
CA GLY A 28 5.01 3.74 -27.70
C GLY A 28 5.25 2.83 -26.49
N VAL A 29 6.51 2.60 -26.12
CA VAL A 29 6.88 1.75 -24.97
C VAL A 29 6.41 2.36 -23.65
N LEU A 30 6.58 3.68 -23.46
CA LEU A 30 6.07 4.38 -22.28
C LEU A 30 4.54 4.32 -22.20
N GLY A 31 3.85 4.50 -23.33
CA GLY A 31 2.39 4.37 -23.39
C GLY A 31 1.90 2.98 -23.00
N VAL A 32 2.56 1.92 -23.50
CA VAL A 32 2.23 0.53 -23.15
C VAL A 32 2.48 0.26 -21.67
N LEU A 33 3.62 0.73 -21.11
CA LEU A 33 3.92 0.56 -19.68
C LEU A 33 2.86 1.21 -18.78
N VAL A 34 2.44 2.43 -19.09
CA VAL A 34 1.39 3.12 -18.33
C VAL A 34 0.06 2.37 -18.46
N LEU A 35 -0.30 1.91 -19.66
CA LEU A 35 -1.52 1.15 -19.89
C LEU A 35 -1.54 -0.17 -19.08
N THR A 36 -0.39 -0.87 -19.03
CA THR A 36 -0.26 -2.12 -18.26
C THR A 36 -0.38 -1.90 -16.76
N ALA A 37 0.17 -0.79 -16.24
CA ALA A 37 0.05 -0.45 -14.81
C ALA A 37 -1.40 -0.14 -14.43
N VAL A 38 -2.13 0.60 -15.27
CA VAL A 38 -3.56 0.89 -15.04
C VAL A 38 -4.41 -0.38 -15.15
N LEU A 39 -4.14 -1.26 -16.12
CA LEU A 39 -4.84 -2.55 -16.18
C LEU A 39 -4.55 -3.41 -14.95
N PHE A 40 -3.31 -3.41 -14.45
CA PHE A 40 -2.92 -4.18 -13.28
C PHE A 40 -3.66 -3.71 -12.02
N THR A 41 -3.84 -2.41 -11.80
CA THR A 41 -4.60 -1.91 -10.65
C THR A 41 -6.09 -2.25 -10.75
N LEU A 42 -6.66 -2.19 -11.95
CA LEU A 42 -8.07 -2.58 -12.18
C LEU A 42 -8.30 -4.08 -12.02
N PHE A 43 -7.37 -4.94 -12.47
CA PHE A 43 -7.49 -6.39 -12.39
C PHE A 43 -7.00 -7.00 -11.06
N SER A 44 -6.06 -6.36 -10.37
CA SER A 44 -5.53 -6.85 -9.08
C SER A 44 -6.26 -6.27 -7.87
N GLY A 45 -7.16 -5.32 -8.07
CA GLY A 45 -7.98 -4.70 -7.02
C GLY A 45 -9.01 -5.63 -6.35
N SER A 46 -9.04 -6.91 -6.73
CA SER A 46 -9.88 -7.95 -6.10
C SER A 46 -9.08 -9.08 -5.45
N ASN A 47 -7.78 -8.88 -5.17
CA ASN A 47 -7.04 -9.80 -4.30
C ASN A 47 -7.59 -9.62 -2.89
N GLY A 48 -8.59 -10.44 -2.61
CA GLY A 48 -9.47 -10.37 -1.45
C GLY A 48 -8.71 -10.13 -0.17
N GLU A 49 -9.13 -9.05 0.51
CA GLU A 49 -9.27 -9.06 1.95
C GLU A 49 -10.08 -10.32 2.28
N GLY A 50 -9.36 -11.39 2.62
CA GLY A 50 -9.97 -12.61 3.07
C GLY A 50 -10.77 -12.28 4.31
N GLU A 51 -12.08 -12.21 4.14
CA GLU A 51 -13.05 -12.38 5.22
C GLU A 51 -12.91 -13.81 5.75
N THR A 52 -11.82 -14.09 6.45
CA THR A 52 -11.78 -15.17 7.42
C THR A 52 -12.69 -14.72 8.56
N SER A 53 -13.96 -15.09 8.43
CA SER A 53 -14.92 -15.24 9.53
C SER A 53 -14.44 -16.33 10.48
N VAL A 54 -13.31 -16.08 11.12
CA VAL A 54 -13.09 -16.56 12.48
C VAL A 54 -14.01 -15.70 13.32
N ASP A 55 -14.80 -16.34 14.17
CA ASP A 55 -15.52 -15.73 15.29
C ASP A 55 -14.50 -15.05 16.22
N GLN A 56 -13.93 -13.94 15.74
CA GLN A 56 -13.09 -13.03 16.47
C GLN A 56 -14.08 -12.15 17.21
N GLN A 57 -14.51 -12.60 18.38
CA GLN A 57 -15.11 -11.76 19.39
C GLN A 57 -14.44 -10.40 19.30
N ARG A 58 -15.14 -9.38 18.83
CA ARG A 58 -14.53 -8.11 18.39
C ARG A 58 -13.71 -7.54 19.55
N VAL A 59 -12.39 -7.73 19.51
CA VAL A 59 -11.46 -7.35 20.58
C VAL A 59 -11.08 -5.88 20.38
N ALA A 60 -12.08 -5.00 20.33
CA ALA A 60 -11.92 -3.57 20.15
C ALA A 60 -12.84 -2.83 21.13
N PRO A 61 -12.53 -1.58 21.53
CA PRO A 61 -13.40 -0.78 22.39
C PRO A 61 -14.63 -0.29 21.60
N GLU A 62 -15.47 -1.24 21.18
CA GLU A 62 -16.78 -1.01 20.61
C GLU A 62 -17.85 -1.08 21.71
N VAL A 63 -18.90 -0.29 21.58
CA VAL A 63 -20.04 -0.37 22.51
C VAL A 63 -20.66 -1.76 22.43
N GLY A 64 -20.78 -2.43 23.58
CA GLY A 64 -21.32 -3.79 23.68
C GLY A 64 -20.29 -4.90 23.49
N ALA A 65 -19.07 -4.60 23.04
CA ALA A 65 -17.98 -5.57 23.04
C ALA A 65 -17.51 -5.87 24.47
N VAL A 66 -17.22 -7.15 24.73
CA VAL A 66 -16.66 -7.56 26.03
C VAL A 66 -15.23 -7.07 26.14
N ALA A 67 -14.94 -6.27 27.16
CA ALA A 67 -13.58 -5.83 27.46
C ALA A 67 -12.65 -7.04 27.67
N PRO A 68 -11.47 -7.08 27.02
CA PRO A 68 -10.48 -8.13 27.22
C PRO A 68 -9.98 -8.13 28.66
N ASP A 69 -9.76 -9.31 29.22
CA ASP A 69 -9.16 -9.40 30.55
C ASP A 69 -7.66 -9.09 30.47
N PHE A 70 -7.15 -8.44 31.51
CA PHE A 70 -5.73 -8.11 31.65
C PHE A 70 -5.33 -8.14 33.12
N GLU A 71 -4.06 -8.42 33.38
CA GLU A 71 -3.45 -8.44 34.71
C GLU A 71 -2.38 -7.35 34.80
N LEU A 72 -2.40 -6.57 35.88
CA LEU A 72 -1.42 -5.54 36.17
C LEU A 72 -0.91 -5.67 37.60
N THR A 73 0.32 -5.21 37.81
CA THR A 73 0.90 -5.08 39.15
C THR A 73 0.63 -3.68 39.69
N THR A 74 0.09 -3.57 40.90
CA THR A 74 -0.12 -2.29 41.58
C THR A 74 1.21 -1.69 42.03
N LYS A 75 1.18 -0.44 42.52
CA LYS A 75 2.36 0.21 43.09
C LYS A 75 2.89 -0.51 44.34
N ASP A 76 2.01 -1.24 45.02
CA ASP A 76 2.34 -2.00 46.23
C ASP A 76 2.78 -3.44 45.91
N GLY A 77 2.83 -3.81 44.63
CA GLY A 77 3.29 -5.13 44.16
C GLY A 77 2.19 -6.20 44.08
N GLU A 78 0.93 -5.83 44.34
CA GLU A 78 -0.20 -6.75 44.25
C GLU A 78 -0.63 -6.97 42.79
N LEU A 79 -1.09 -8.18 42.48
CA LEU A 79 -1.66 -8.48 41.16
C LEU A 79 -3.16 -8.18 41.17
N VAL A 80 -3.62 -7.46 40.14
CA VAL A 80 -5.02 -7.11 39.95
C VAL A 80 -5.43 -7.41 38.52
N ARG A 81 -6.59 -8.06 38.34
CA ARG A 81 -7.18 -8.35 37.03
C ARG A 81 -8.42 -7.50 36.77
N LEU A 82 -8.73 -7.24 35.50
CA LEU A 82 -9.99 -6.59 35.15
C LEU A 82 -11.19 -7.44 35.60
N SER A 83 -11.08 -8.77 35.53
CA SER A 83 -12.09 -9.72 36.00
C SER A 83 -12.48 -9.56 37.47
N ASP A 84 -11.60 -9.01 38.30
CA ASP A 84 -11.85 -8.88 39.74
C ASP A 84 -12.94 -7.81 40.03
N TYR A 85 -13.23 -6.96 39.05
CA TYR A 85 -14.22 -5.90 39.14
C TYR A 85 -15.58 -6.24 38.51
N ARG A 86 -15.83 -7.51 38.16
CA ARG A 86 -17.13 -7.93 37.60
C ARG A 86 -18.30 -7.56 38.52
N GLY A 87 -19.41 -7.15 37.91
CA GLY A 87 -20.61 -6.69 38.64
C GLY A 87 -20.54 -5.24 39.12
N ARG A 88 -19.46 -4.50 38.83
CA ARG A 88 -19.32 -3.08 39.15
C ARG A 88 -19.14 -2.26 37.86
N PRO A 89 -19.69 -1.04 37.78
CA PRO A 89 -19.32 -0.10 36.72
C PRO A 89 -17.85 0.27 36.84
N VAL A 90 -17.08 0.14 35.76
CA VAL A 90 -15.64 0.41 35.72
C VAL A 90 -15.31 1.25 34.48
N ALA A 91 -14.44 2.24 34.65
CA ALA A 91 -13.84 3.00 33.56
C ALA A 91 -12.32 2.74 33.52
N VAL A 92 -11.79 2.43 32.33
CA VAL A 92 -10.35 2.20 32.10
C VAL A 92 -9.78 3.39 31.34
N THR A 93 -8.64 3.90 31.80
CA THR A 93 -7.94 5.04 31.19
C THR A 93 -6.44 4.75 31.12
N PHE A 94 -5.79 5.27 30.08
CA PHE A 94 -4.35 5.09 29.80
C PHE A 94 -3.65 6.44 30.04
N MET A 95 -2.70 6.47 30.98
CA MET A 95 -2.02 7.71 31.41
C MET A 95 -0.53 7.46 31.70
N HIS A 96 0.24 8.55 31.72
CA HIS A 96 1.68 8.55 32.03
C HIS A 96 1.97 9.60 33.13
N THR A 97 3.00 9.37 33.96
CA THR A 97 3.33 10.25 35.10
C THR A 97 4.44 11.28 34.84
N TRP A 98 5.31 10.99 33.87
CA TRP A 98 6.59 11.67 33.57
C TRP A 98 7.53 11.94 34.76
#